data_AF-A0A0R1NWI9-F1
#
_entry.id   AF-A0A0R1NWI9-F1
#
_cell.length_a   1.000
_cell.length_b   1.000
_cell.length_c   1.000
_cell.angle_alpha   90.00
_cell.angle_beta   90.00
_cell.angle_gamma   90.00
#
_symmetry.space_group_name_H-M   'P 1'
#
loop_
_entity.id
_entity.type
_entity.pdbx_description
1 polymer ?
#
loop_
_entity_poly.entity_id
_entity_poly.type
_entity_poly.pdbx_seq_one_letter_code
_entity_poly.pdbx_strand_id
1 'polypeptide(L)'
;MTAKRNSILKTVIKSALVFTLSGAALFGAETNTQASSSNDDSGLAKTLAPQAASYGYFVDQYQQNIKTNTTPETNPAIALFNNTFLSYWDPTTQTKKDAAILQENLDKSIQISNGASQDEVNRSYLTDRRDLRYNLISGFGPYANAFIKDAGAQTDFNSIPDAPLPADSPYSSMKWADENSKLGSVVKLVDTAEASDWSGTGTPKAYIQYTRPYRQSSQVKVNPYLTNVMAAAKQNDYDFPSGHTTAAFETGETLAYAFPQRYQQLITRSSEVGYDRVLAGRHSPLAVMGGRVIGTAMTAATLNDPNNKQLADQAYKDVQADLPSQKDPSVQDSFSDYQKNLADYTYRLTYGFSPIGDTHKAMVVPKGAEVLLKTRLPYLSDVQRREVLDTTGLPSGYPMGDDTEGWGRLNLFKAANGFGEFLANTTVNMDAAKGGFNANDTWKNNISGKGGLTKEGSGSLALLGKNTYRGDTTVKGGSLVAQNATAFGNGSLNLNDGTVKLASSTVNVKGNYSQASKATLNLAANDHVAVAGSAKLNGKLVISSAKGLKAGTKLVTFKKHSGKFAHVQGLPKGWHLAYSKQAVLVVK
;
A
#
# COMPACT_ATOMS: atom_id res chain seq x y z
N MET A 1 37.34 -72.36 2.04
CA MET A 1 37.73 -72.75 3.42
C MET A 1 39.23 -72.95 3.37
N THR A 2 40.12 -72.21 4.03
CA THR A 2 40.13 -71.78 5.43
C THR A 2 41.21 -70.69 5.59
N ALA A 3 40.88 -69.63 6.33
CA ALA A 3 41.69 -68.66 7.07
C ALA A 3 43.10 -68.17 6.60
N LYS A 4 43.15 -66.82 6.52
CA LYS A 4 44.20 -65.87 7.00
C LYS A 4 45.62 -65.90 6.40
N ARG A 5 46.00 -64.77 5.78
CA ARG A 5 46.99 -63.81 6.33
C ARG A 5 47.14 -62.55 5.45
N ASN A 6 47.29 -61.41 6.12
CA ASN A 6 47.63 -60.09 5.60
C ASN A 6 48.87 -60.09 4.69
N SER A 7 48.90 -59.23 3.66
CA SER A 7 50.11 -58.46 3.33
C SER A 7 49.86 -57.31 2.34
N ILE A 8 50.71 -56.27 2.49
CA ILE A 8 51.29 -55.40 1.45
C ILE A 8 50.66 -54.01 1.19
N LEU A 9 51.39 -53.05 1.77
CA LEU A 9 51.59 -51.65 1.40
C LEU A 9 52.53 -51.55 0.17
N LYS A 10 52.31 -50.58 -0.75
CA LYS A 10 53.23 -49.98 -1.76
C LYS A 10 52.39 -49.09 -2.73
N THR A 11 52.71 -47.90 -3.27
CA THR A 11 53.92 -47.05 -3.34
C THR A 11 53.53 -45.64 -3.88
N VAL A 12 54.14 -44.61 -3.28
CA VAL A 12 54.64 -43.27 -3.73
C VAL A 12 54.48 -42.80 -5.20
N ILE A 13 54.12 -41.51 -5.40
CA ILE A 13 54.68 -40.60 -6.44
C ILE A 13 54.90 -39.17 -5.87
N LYS A 14 56.07 -38.59 -6.18
CA LYS A 14 56.55 -37.21 -5.91
C LYS A 14 55.91 -36.17 -6.85
N SER A 15 55.79 -34.91 -6.41
CA SER A 15 56.46 -33.74 -7.02
C SER A 15 56.09 -32.43 -6.31
N ALA A 16 57.10 -31.60 -6.09
CA ALA A 16 57.00 -30.26 -5.50
C ALA A 16 56.82 -29.20 -6.59
N LEU A 17 56.03 -28.16 -6.32
CA LEU A 17 56.14 -26.88 -6.98
C LEU A 17 55.90 -25.76 -5.95
N VAL A 18 56.89 -24.90 -5.80
CA VAL A 18 56.87 -23.70 -4.97
C VAL A 18 56.26 -22.57 -5.79
N PHE A 19 55.28 -21.86 -5.20
CA PHE A 19 54.93 -20.50 -5.61
C PHE A 19 54.77 -19.64 -4.36
N THR A 20 55.69 -18.70 -4.20
CA THR A 20 55.55 -17.53 -3.33
C THR A 20 54.62 -16.52 -4.01
N LEU A 21 53.57 -16.07 -3.32
CA LEU A 21 52.83 -14.86 -3.69
C LEU A 21 52.53 -14.05 -2.43
N SER A 22 53.24 -12.93 -2.30
CA SER A 22 52.89 -11.78 -1.46
C SER A 22 51.83 -10.95 -2.18
N GLY A 23 50.77 -10.53 -1.48
CA GLY A 23 49.78 -9.62 -2.07
C GLY A 23 48.50 -9.44 -1.26
N ALA A 24 48.45 -8.32 -0.52
CA ALA A 24 47.29 -7.55 -0.06
C ALA A 24 45.98 -8.28 0.31
N ALA A 25 45.66 -8.26 1.61
CA ALA A 25 44.32 -8.53 2.13
C ALA A 25 43.35 -7.42 1.68
N LEU A 26 42.40 -7.76 0.80
CA LEU A 26 41.17 -7.02 0.59
C LEU A 26 40.05 -7.79 1.31
N PHE A 27 39.59 -7.24 2.44
CA PHE A 27 38.38 -7.71 3.11
C PHE A 27 37.17 -7.32 2.26
N GLY A 28 36.71 -8.23 1.41
CA GLY A 28 35.37 -8.18 0.83
C GLY A 28 34.36 -8.73 1.82
N ALA A 29 33.63 -7.84 2.50
CA ALA A 29 32.44 -8.22 3.24
C ALA A 29 31.29 -8.43 2.23
N GLU A 30 31.06 -9.67 1.82
CA GLU A 30 29.80 -10.05 1.19
C GLU A 30 28.71 -10.03 2.26
N THR A 31 27.91 -8.96 2.27
CA THR A 31 26.66 -8.92 3.02
C THR A 31 25.66 -9.84 2.33
N ASN A 32 25.61 -11.08 2.79
CA ASN A 32 24.64 -12.07 2.36
C ASN A 32 23.25 -11.68 2.91
N THR A 33 22.49 -10.87 2.17
CA THR A 33 21.08 -10.62 2.45
C THR A 33 20.25 -11.80 1.96
N GLN A 34 20.33 -12.93 2.66
CA GLN A 34 19.31 -13.97 2.54
C GLN A 34 18.16 -13.61 3.48
N ALA A 35 17.08 -13.06 2.92
CA ALA A 35 15.78 -13.14 3.56
C ALA A 35 15.48 -14.63 3.79
N SER A 36 15.28 -15.04 5.05
CA SER A 36 14.92 -16.40 5.37
C SER A 36 13.54 -16.72 4.79
N SER A 37 13.49 -17.32 3.62
CA SER A 37 12.27 -17.93 3.11
C SER A 37 11.98 -19.14 4.00
N SER A 38 10.98 -19.02 4.86
CA SER A 38 10.46 -20.17 5.60
C SER A 38 9.79 -21.13 4.62
N ASN A 39 9.69 -22.41 4.97
CA ASN A 39 8.90 -23.37 4.17
C ASN A 39 7.44 -22.90 3.96
N ASP A 40 6.91 -22.06 4.86
CA ASP A 40 5.57 -21.49 4.79
C ASP A 40 5.42 -20.50 3.61
N ASP A 41 6.46 -19.72 3.28
CA ASP A 41 6.42 -18.78 2.14
C ASP A 41 6.30 -19.51 0.80
N SER A 42 6.87 -20.72 0.67
CA SER A 42 6.79 -21.50 -0.57
C SER A 42 5.38 -22.05 -0.86
N GLY A 43 4.65 -22.45 0.19
CA GLY A 43 3.26 -22.90 0.08
C GLY A 43 2.31 -21.73 -0.13
N LEU A 44 2.57 -20.61 0.54
CA LEU A 44 1.81 -19.38 0.37
C LEU A 44 1.99 -18.79 -1.04
N ALA A 45 3.21 -18.78 -1.58
CA ALA A 45 3.49 -18.32 -2.95
C ALA A 45 2.69 -19.09 -4.01
N LYS A 46 2.52 -20.41 -3.84
CA LYS A 46 1.66 -21.23 -4.71
C LYS A 46 0.18 -20.89 -4.56
N THR A 47 -0.26 -20.63 -3.33
CA THR A 47 -1.66 -20.27 -3.04
C THR A 47 -2.03 -18.92 -3.63
N LEU A 48 -1.09 -17.98 -3.63
CA LEU A 48 -1.26 -16.61 -4.12
C LEU A 48 -0.80 -16.42 -5.56
N ALA A 49 -0.53 -17.51 -6.31
CA ALA A 49 0.00 -17.43 -7.66
C ALA A 49 -0.90 -16.54 -8.55
N PRO A 50 -0.33 -15.61 -9.34
CA PRO A 50 -1.13 -14.74 -10.19
C PRO A 50 -1.84 -15.54 -11.28
N GLN A 51 -2.97 -15.03 -11.74
CA GLN A 51 -3.74 -15.62 -12.84
C GLN A 51 -3.47 -14.85 -14.13
N ALA A 52 -3.15 -15.56 -15.20
CA ALA A 52 -2.99 -14.95 -16.52
C ALA A 52 -4.34 -14.69 -17.20
N ALA A 53 -4.47 -13.55 -17.88
CA ALA A 53 -5.54 -13.23 -18.80
C ALA A 53 -5.27 -13.80 -20.21
N SER A 54 -6.18 -13.54 -21.16
CA SER A 54 -6.04 -14.00 -22.56
C SER A 54 -4.79 -13.45 -23.26
N TYR A 55 -4.30 -12.29 -22.82
CA TYR A 55 -3.06 -11.68 -23.29
C TYR A 55 -1.83 -12.07 -22.44
N GLY A 56 -1.96 -12.95 -21.44
CA GLY A 56 -0.92 -13.19 -20.45
C GLY A 56 -1.08 -12.26 -19.24
N TYR A 57 -0.01 -11.57 -18.84
CA TYR A 57 -0.04 -10.63 -17.71
C TYR A 57 0.12 -9.20 -18.18
N PHE A 58 -0.63 -8.26 -17.61
CA PHE A 58 -0.61 -6.87 -18.06
C PHE A 58 0.81 -6.28 -17.98
N VAL A 59 1.50 -6.51 -16.86
CA VAL A 59 2.86 -6.02 -16.63
C VAL A 59 3.89 -6.53 -17.64
N ASP A 60 3.63 -7.66 -18.30
CA ASP A 60 4.52 -8.22 -19.32
C ASP A 60 4.17 -7.72 -20.73
N GLN A 61 2.97 -7.18 -20.93
CA GLN A 61 2.42 -6.85 -22.25
C GLN A 61 2.02 -5.38 -22.41
N TYR A 62 2.17 -4.55 -21.38
CA TYR A 62 1.67 -3.17 -21.36
C TYR A 62 2.11 -2.33 -22.57
N GLN A 63 3.30 -2.59 -23.10
CA GLN A 63 3.87 -1.93 -24.30
C GLN A 63 3.09 -2.22 -25.59
N GLN A 64 2.16 -3.18 -25.57
CA GLN A 64 1.22 -3.44 -26.67
C GLN A 64 0.03 -2.47 -26.69
N ASN A 65 -0.07 -1.54 -25.73
CA ASN A 65 -1.05 -0.46 -25.79
C ASN A 65 -0.59 0.64 -26.77
N ILE A 66 -0.70 0.36 -28.06
CA ILE A 66 -0.25 1.23 -29.16
C ILE A 66 -1.36 1.49 -30.16
N LYS A 67 -1.20 2.54 -30.97
CA LYS A 67 -2.20 2.95 -31.97
C LYS A 67 -2.52 1.90 -33.03
N THR A 68 -1.61 0.96 -33.30
CA THR A 68 -1.80 -0.13 -34.27
C THR A 68 -2.54 -1.33 -33.67
N ASN A 69 -2.60 -1.46 -32.35
CA ASN A 69 -3.26 -2.56 -31.66
C ASN A 69 -4.61 -2.08 -31.14
N THR A 70 -5.67 -2.29 -31.92
CA THR A 70 -6.96 -1.62 -31.71
C THR A 70 -8.08 -2.54 -31.22
N THR A 71 -7.77 -3.79 -30.85
CA THR A 71 -8.77 -4.77 -30.40
C THR A 71 -8.37 -5.42 -29.08
N PRO A 72 -9.29 -6.06 -28.34
CA PRO A 72 -8.94 -6.80 -27.12
C PRO A 72 -7.90 -7.90 -27.35
N GLU A 73 -7.90 -8.53 -28.51
CA GLU A 73 -6.95 -9.61 -28.83
C GLU A 73 -5.52 -9.11 -28.98
N THR A 74 -5.35 -7.83 -29.32
CA THR A 74 -4.04 -7.24 -29.63
C THR A 74 -3.58 -6.20 -28.61
N ASN A 75 -4.49 -5.68 -27.77
CA ASN A 75 -4.21 -4.61 -26.83
C ASN A 75 -4.68 -4.95 -25.40
N PRO A 76 -3.75 -5.11 -24.44
CA PRO A 76 -4.10 -5.49 -23.07
C PRO A 76 -4.88 -4.40 -22.34
N ALA A 77 -4.72 -3.11 -22.68
CA ALA A 77 -5.49 -2.02 -22.08
C ALA A 77 -6.97 -2.03 -22.50
N ILE A 78 -7.31 -2.73 -23.59
CA ILE A 78 -8.70 -3.02 -23.97
C ILE A 78 -9.16 -4.31 -23.27
N ALA A 79 -8.35 -5.37 -23.34
CA ALA A 79 -8.72 -6.68 -22.82
C ALA A 79 -8.85 -6.77 -21.31
N LEU A 80 -8.24 -5.86 -20.54
CA LEU A 80 -8.51 -5.68 -19.10
C LEU A 80 -10.02 -5.61 -18.79
N PHE A 81 -10.83 -5.14 -19.76
CA PHE A 81 -12.25 -4.94 -19.58
C PHE A 81 -13.15 -6.02 -20.20
N ASN A 82 -12.59 -7.10 -20.76
CA ASN A 82 -13.35 -8.19 -21.39
C ASN A 82 -14.45 -8.76 -20.48
N ASN A 83 -14.11 -8.97 -19.20
CA ASN A 83 -15.01 -9.56 -18.21
C ASN A 83 -15.69 -8.52 -17.30
N THR A 84 -15.52 -7.23 -17.60
CA THR A 84 -16.12 -6.13 -16.85
C THR A 84 -16.87 -5.20 -17.80
N PHE A 85 -16.32 -4.04 -18.18
CA PHE A 85 -17.06 -3.05 -18.96
C PHE A 85 -17.59 -3.58 -20.31
N LEU A 86 -16.83 -4.43 -21.01
CA LEU A 86 -17.24 -5.03 -22.30
C LEU A 86 -18.31 -6.13 -22.15
N SER A 87 -18.60 -6.55 -20.92
CA SER A 87 -19.76 -7.39 -20.60
C SER A 87 -21.05 -6.57 -20.44
N TYR A 88 -20.95 -5.26 -20.18
CA TYR A 88 -22.09 -4.35 -20.04
C TYR A 88 -22.41 -3.63 -21.36
N TRP A 89 -21.39 -3.36 -22.17
CA TRP A 89 -21.47 -2.58 -23.41
C TRP A 89 -20.81 -3.31 -24.58
N ASP A 90 -21.51 -3.34 -25.72
CA ASP A 90 -20.97 -3.81 -26.99
C ASP A 90 -20.48 -2.63 -27.84
N PRO A 91 -19.17 -2.44 -28.04
CA PRO A 91 -18.67 -1.35 -28.87
C PRO A 91 -18.94 -1.53 -30.37
N THR A 92 -19.05 -2.77 -30.85
CA THR A 92 -19.21 -3.08 -32.28
C THR A 92 -20.62 -2.76 -32.75
N THR A 93 -21.61 -3.15 -31.94
CA THR A 93 -23.03 -2.93 -32.25
C THR A 93 -23.62 -1.70 -31.55
N GLN A 94 -22.85 -1.06 -30.66
CA GLN A 94 -23.30 0.02 -29.77
C GLN A 94 -24.52 -0.38 -28.92
N THR A 95 -24.55 -1.64 -28.48
CA THR A 95 -25.67 -2.21 -27.71
C THR A 95 -25.36 -2.26 -26.22
N LYS A 96 -26.36 -1.92 -25.40
CA LYS A 96 -26.33 -2.13 -23.94
C LYS A 96 -26.59 -3.62 -23.63
N LYS A 97 -25.53 -4.38 -23.36
CA LYS A 97 -25.63 -5.79 -22.94
C LYS A 97 -26.21 -5.93 -21.53
N ASP A 98 -25.87 -5.00 -20.66
CA ASP A 98 -26.49 -4.83 -19.34
C ASP A 98 -27.02 -3.39 -19.23
N ALA A 99 -28.30 -3.22 -19.60
CA ALA A 99 -28.92 -1.90 -19.58
C ALA A 99 -29.13 -1.37 -18.15
N ALA A 100 -29.27 -2.25 -17.15
CA ALA A 100 -29.54 -1.85 -15.78
C ALA A 100 -28.31 -1.21 -15.14
N ILE A 101 -27.13 -1.84 -15.26
CA ILE A 101 -25.89 -1.26 -14.71
C ILE A 101 -25.49 0.04 -15.42
N LEU A 102 -25.70 0.10 -16.74
CA LEU A 102 -25.41 1.32 -17.51
C LEU A 102 -26.38 2.45 -17.17
N GLN A 103 -27.64 2.14 -16.83
CA GLN A 103 -28.59 3.13 -16.32
C GLN A 103 -28.20 3.59 -14.91
N GLU A 104 -27.88 2.68 -13.99
CA GLU A 104 -27.41 3.04 -12.65
C GLU A 104 -26.13 3.91 -12.71
N ASN A 105 -25.24 3.63 -13.66
CA ASN A 105 -24.05 4.46 -13.91
C ASN A 105 -24.40 5.90 -14.34
N LEU A 106 -25.42 6.07 -15.20
CA LEU A 106 -25.93 7.38 -15.57
C LEU A 106 -26.62 8.08 -14.38
N ASP A 107 -27.45 7.35 -13.63
CA ASP A 107 -28.18 7.88 -12.47
C ASP A 107 -27.22 8.36 -11.38
N LYS A 108 -26.14 7.61 -11.10
CA LYS A 108 -25.06 8.05 -10.21
C LYS A 108 -24.33 9.28 -10.74
N SER A 109 -24.11 9.38 -12.05
CA SER A 109 -23.52 10.58 -12.67
C SER A 109 -24.40 11.81 -12.46
N ILE A 110 -25.72 11.66 -12.62
CA ILE A 110 -26.72 12.71 -12.35
C ILE A 110 -26.67 13.08 -10.86
N GLN A 111 -26.77 12.10 -9.95
CA GLN A 111 -26.76 12.35 -8.52
C GLN A 111 -25.51 13.10 -8.04
N ILE A 112 -24.32 12.65 -8.45
CA ILE A 112 -23.04 13.23 -8.03
C ILE A 112 -22.90 14.66 -8.57
N SER A 113 -23.14 14.86 -9.88
CA SER A 113 -22.99 16.19 -10.49
C SER A 113 -23.99 17.23 -9.94
N ASN A 114 -25.22 16.81 -9.61
CA ASN A 114 -26.22 17.68 -9.01
C ASN A 114 -25.96 17.98 -7.53
N GLY A 115 -25.25 17.10 -6.82
CA GLY A 115 -24.90 17.25 -5.41
C GLY A 115 -23.63 18.05 -5.12
N ALA A 116 -22.91 18.51 -6.15
CA ALA A 116 -21.62 19.18 -6.01
C ALA A 116 -21.73 20.50 -5.21
N SER A 117 -20.92 20.64 -4.17
CA SER A 117 -20.70 21.92 -3.48
C SER A 117 -19.92 22.91 -4.35
N GLN A 118 -19.94 24.20 -4.00
CA GLN A 118 -19.20 25.21 -4.77
C GLN A 118 -17.69 24.96 -4.75
N ASP A 119 -17.13 24.48 -3.63
CA ASP A 119 -15.72 24.12 -3.53
C ASP A 119 -15.36 22.94 -4.45
N GLU A 120 -16.26 21.96 -4.58
CA GLU A 120 -16.10 20.84 -5.51
C GLU A 120 -16.25 21.27 -6.98
N VAL A 121 -17.13 22.22 -7.27
CA VAL A 121 -17.22 22.84 -8.59
C VAL A 121 -15.92 23.56 -8.94
N ASN A 122 -15.37 24.35 -8.02
CA ASN A 122 -14.11 25.07 -8.22
C ASN A 122 -12.93 24.09 -8.37
N ARG A 123 -12.84 23.07 -7.51
CA ARG A 123 -11.79 22.06 -7.58
C ARG A 123 -11.88 21.24 -8.85
N SER A 124 -13.07 20.80 -9.26
CA SER A 124 -13.25 20.02 -10.50
C SER A 124 -12.90 20.80 -11.77
N TYR A 125 -13.12 22.11 -11.77
CA TYR A 125 -12.60 23.00 -12.81
C TYR A 125 -11.06 22.98 -12.84
N LEU A 126 -10.40 23.22 -11.71
CA LEU A 126 -8.92 23.22 -11.66
C LEU A 126 -8.35 21.87 -12.07
N THR A 127 -8.96 20.77 -11.62
CA THR A 127 -8.60 19.41 -12.01
C THR A 127 -8.75 19.18 -13.52
N ASP A 128 -9.75 19.79 -14.19
CA ASP A 128 -9.92 19.71 -15.64
C ASP A 128 -8.84 20.46 -16.43
N ARG A 129 -8.44 21.63 -15.92
CA ARG A 129 -7.64 22.58 -16.70
C ARG A 129 -6.14 22.47 -16.49
N ARG A 130 -5.71 22.18 -15.26
CA ARG A 130 -4.30 21.99 -14.91
C ARG A 130 -3.70 20.80 -15.62
N ASP A 131 -2.38 20.81 -15.76
CA ASP A 131 -1.64 19.57 -16.04
C ASP A 131 -2.01 18.50 -15.01
N LEU A 132 -2.28 17.29 -15.51
CA LEU A 132 -2.80 16.18 -14.72
C LEU A 132 -1.89 15.85 -13.56
N ARG A 133 -0.56 15.95 -13.73
CA ARG A 133 0.44 15.61 -12.72
C ARG A 133 0.47 16.65 -11.59
N TYR A 134 0.33 17.93 -11.93
CA TYR A 134 0.32 19.02 -10.95
C TYR A 134 -0.85 18.89 -9.95
N ASN A 135 -1.99 18.33 -10.39
CA ASN A 135 -3.17 18.15 -9.54
C ASN A 135 -2.95 17.26 -8.30
N LEU A 136 -1.90 16.43 -8.30
CA LEU A 136 -1.60 15.48 -7.23
C LEU A 136 -0.67 16.08 -6.16
N ILE A 137 -0.04 17.21 -6.43
CA ILE A 137 0.91 17.85 -5.51
C ILE A 137 0.25 18.18 -4.16
N SER A 138 -1.04 18.52 -4.14
CA SER A 138 -1.77 18.76 -2.89
C SER A 138 -1.81 17.54 -1.95
N GLY A 139 -1.63 16.32 -2.46
CA GLY A 139 -1.52 15.10 -1.65
C GLY A 139 -0.29 15.08 -0.73
N PHE A 140 0.76 15.83 -1.07
CA PHE A 140 1.91 16.04 -0.19
C PHE A 140 1.57 16.85 1.07
N GLY A 141 0.45 17.59 1.07
CA GLY A 141 0.00 18.41 2.19
C GLY A 141 1.11 19.34 2.70
N PRO A 142 1.59 19.19 3.95
CA PRO A 142 2.68 19.99 4.52
C PRO A 142 3.99 20.02 3.71
N TYR A 143 4.18 19.10 2.77
CA TYR A 143 5.38 19.02 1.93
C TYR A 143 5.16 19.63 0.53
N ALA A 144 3.95 20.09 0.20
CA ALA A 144 3.60 20.53 -1.15
C ALA A 144 4.46 21.72 -1.63
N ASN A 145 4.65 22.75 -0.79
CA ASN A 145 5.47 23.92 -1.16
C ASN A 145 6.94 23.54 -1.41
N ALA A 146 7.49 22.66 -0.57
CA ALA A 146 8.84 22.14 -0.73
C ALA A 146 8.97 21.33 -2.02
N PHE A 147 8.01 20.46 -2.31
CA PHE A 147 7.97 19.70 -3.56
C PHE A 147 7.88 20.62 -4.78
N ILE A 148 7.00 21.62 -4.77
CA ILE A 148 6.86 22.61 -5.86
C ILE A 148 8.20 23.28 -6.15
N LYS A 149 8.88 23.76 -5.09
CA LYS A 149 10.18 24.41 -5.22
C LYS A 149 11.24 23.45 -5.76
N ASP A 150 11.38 22.27 -5.15
CA ASP A 150 12.50 21.36 -5.44
C ASP A 150 12.31 20.58 -6.75
N ALA A 151 11.07 20.39 -7.21
CA ALA A 151 10.74 19.82 -8.53
C ALA A 151 10.67 20.88 -9.63
N GLY A 152 10.72 22.19 -9.29
CA GLY A 152 10.44 23.26 -10.24
C GLY A 152 9.03 23.16 -10.83
N ALA A 153 8.04 22.76 -10.02
CA ALA A 153 6.67 22.52 -10.48
C ALA A 153 5.93 23.83 -10.76
N GLN A 154 5.11 23.86 -11.82
CA GLN A 154 4.42 25.06 -12.27
C GLN A 154 3.00 24.77 -12.77
N THR A 155 2.12 25.77 -12.66
CA THR A 155 0.80 25.77 -13.32
C THR A 155 0.38 27.18 -13.71
N ASP A 156 -0.34 27.28 -14.83
CA ASP A 156 -1.01 28.47 -15.34
C ASP A 156 -2.43 28.64 -14.76
N PHE A 157 -3.04 27.60 -14.19
CA PHE A 157 -4.38 27.66 -13.60
C PHE A 157 -4.31 27.83 -12.07
N ASN A 158 -4.23 29.08 -11.61
CA ASN A 158 -4.16 29.43 -10.19
C ASN A 158 -5.47 29.98 -9.62
N SER A 159 -6.49 30.21 -10.44
CA SER A 159 -7.75 30.83 -10.06
C SER A 159 -8.93 30.24 -10.84
N ILE A 160 -10.13 30.55 -10.37
CA ILE A 160 -11.40 30.18 -11.01
C ILE A 160 -11.84 31.36 -11.89
N PRO A 161 -12.33 31.12 -13.12
CA PRO A 161 -12.80 32.19 -13.98
C PRO A 161 -14.15 32.74 -13.49
N ASP A 162 -14.42 34.02 -13.77
CA ASP A 162 -15.69 34.67 -13.40
C ASP A 162 -16.86 34.26 -14.32
N ALA A 163 -16.56 33.61 -15.46
CA ALA A 163 -17.52 33.22 -16.48
C ALA A 163 -17.10 31.88 -17.15
N PRO A 164 -18.00 31.22 -17.89
CA PRO A 164 -17.66 30.04 -18.67
C PRO A 164 -16.53 30.30 -19.66
N LEU A 165 -15.58 29.37 -19.74
CA LEU A 165 -14.46 29.44 -20.69
C LEU A 165 -14.97 29.50 -22.15
N PRO A 166 -14.25 30.17 -23.07
CA PRO A 166 -14.48 30.02 -24.50
C PRO A 166 -14.41 28.55 -24.96
N ALA A 167 -15.19 28.21 -26.00
CA ALA A 167 -15.31 26.85 -26.53
C ALA A 167 -13.97 26.18 -26.92
N ASP A 168 -13.03 26.98 -27.42
CA ASP A 168 -11.71 26.59 -27.93
C ASP A 168 -10.58 26.80 -26.90
N SER A 169 -10.92 27.04 -25.63
CA SER A 169 -9.92 27.28 -24.58
C SER A 169 -8.94 26.11 -24.46
N PRO A 170 -7.62 26.35 -24.62
CA PRO A 170 -6.62 25.28 -24.55
C PRO A 170 -6.41 24.81 -23.11
N TYR A 171 -6.11 23.52 -22.95
CA TYR A 171 -5.57 22.99 -21.69
C TYR A 171 -4.20 23.62 -21.40
N SER A 172 -3.69 23.44 -20.18
CA SER A 172 -2.33 23.86 -19.83
C SER A 172 -1.31 23.39 -20.86
N SER A 173 -0.52 24.31 -21.39
CA SER A 173 0.67 24.00 -22.21
C SER A 173 1.97 24.09 -21.41
N MET A 174 1.87 24.40 -20.11
CA MET A 174 3.00 24.53 -19.20
C MET A 174 3.53 23.15 -18.82
N LYS A 175 4.87 22.98 -18.82
CA LYS A 175 5.48 21.78 -18.26
C LYS A 175 5.23 21.74 -16.76
N TRP A 176 4.69 20.63 -16.26
CA TRP A 176 4.26 20.53 -14.87
C TRP A 176 5.41 20.67 -13.85
N ALA A 177 6.64 20.26 -14.22
CA ALA A 177 7.85 20.29 -13.40
C ALA A 177 9.13 20.13 -14.26
N ASP A 178 10.32 20.36 -13.69
CA ASP A 178 11.61 20.28 -14.38
C ASP A 178 12.37 18.98 -14.04
N GLU A 179 12.78 18.23 -15.06
CA GLU A 179 13.57 17.00 -14.92
C GLU A 179 15.04 17.25 -14.56
N ASN A 180 15.51 18.50 -14.67
CA ASN A 180 16.84 18.93 -14.23
C ASN A 180 16.83 19.58 -12.84
N SER A 181 15.66 19.62 -12.19
CA SER A 181 15.51 20.14 -10.85
C SER A 181 16.15 19.21 -9.80
N LYS A 182 16.12 19.64 -8.54
CA LYS A 182 16.61 18.83 -7.42
C LYS A 182 15.83 17.52 -7.24
N LEU A 183 14.54 17.51 -7.57
CA LEU A 183 13.71 16.29 -7.64
C LEU A 183 13.52 15.80 -9.07
N GLY A 184 14.44 16.11 -9.98
CA GLY A 184 14.35 15.81 -11.40
C GLY A 184 14.17 14.31 -11.70
N SER A 185 14.75 13.42 -10.90
CA SER A 185 14.55 11.98 -11.00
C SER A 185 13.12 11.54 -10.67
N VAL A 186 12.46 12.20 -9.71
CA VAL A 186 11.04 11.98 -9.39
C VAL A 186 10.17 12.47 -10.54
N VAL A 187 10.47 13.67 -11.06
CA VAL A 187 9.76 14.23 -12.22
C VAL A 187 9.84 13.29 -13.41
N LYS A 188 11.06 12.83 -13.74
CA LYS A 188 11.30 11.90 -14.84
C LYS A 188 10.62 10.55 -14.64
N LEU A 189 10.56 10.04 -13.40
CA LEU A 189 9.85 8.79 -13.13
C LEU A 189 8.34 8.93 -13.35
N VAL A 190 7.74 10.04 -12.90
CA VAL A 190 6.33 10.35 -13.17
C VAL A 190 6.08 10.49 -14.67
N ASP A 191 6.94 11.20 -15.38
CA ASP A 191 6.84 11.36 -16.85
C ASP A 191 7.01 10.01 -17.56
N THR A 192 7.85 9.12 -17.05
CA THR A 192 7.99 7.74 -17.58
C THR A 192 6.73 6.91 -17.34
N ALA A 193 5.99 7.14 -16.26
CA ALA A 193 4.75 6.43 -15.97
C ALA A 193 3.56 6.93 -16.80
N GLU A 194 3.35 8.25 -16.85
CA GLU A 194 2.15 8.89 -17.44
C GLU A 194 2.34 9.35 -18.89
N ALA A 195 3.53 9.84 -19.26
CA ALA A 195 3.79 10.37 -20.60
C ALA A 195 4.46 9.36 -21.54
N SER A 196 4.42 8.07 -21.20
CA SER A 196 4.94 7.01 -22.07
C SER A 196 4.04 6.76 -23.29
N ASP A 197 4.62 6.19 -24.35
CA ASP A 197 3.88 5.77 -25.56
C ASP A 197 2.79 4.72 -25.26
N TRP A 198 2.85 4.09 -24.09
CA TRP A 198 2.02 2.95 -23.69
C TRP A 198 0.92 3.31 -22.69
N SER A 199 0.95 4.50 -22.08
CA SER A 199 0.01 4.93 -21.02
C SER A 199 -1.32 5.48 -21.57
N GLY A 200 -1.37 5.82 -22.86
CA GLY A 200 -2.53 6.50 -23.46
C GLY A 200 -3.84 5.70 -23.44
N THR A 201 -4.94 6.34 -23.02
CA THR A 201 -6.31 5.79 -23.11
C THR A 201 -7.00 6.03 -24.45
N GLY A 202 -6.33 6.68 -25.41
CA GLY A 202 -6.88 7.01 -26.72
C GLY A 202 -7.29 5.77 -27.53
N THR A 203 -6.42 4.76 -27.58
CA THR A 203 -6.70 3.50 -28.29
C THR A 203 -7.87 2.74 -27.65
N PRO A 204 -7.91 2.51 -26.32
CA PRO A 204 -9.09 1.95 -25.67
C PRO A 204 -10.38 2.74 -25.92
N LYS A 205 -10.36 4.07 -25.85
CA LYS A 205 -11.53 4.91 -26.13
C LYS A 205 -12.04 4.74 -27.55
N ALA A 206 -11.13 4.71 -28.53
CA ALA A 206 -11.48 4.59 -29.94
C ALA A 206 -12.14 3.24 -30.27
N TYR A 207 -11.77 2.18 -29.55
CA TYR A 207 -12.46 0.89 -29.62
C TYR A 207 -13.79 0.89 -28.86
N ILE A 208 -13.82 1.36 -27.62
CA ILE A 208 -14.97 1.19 -26.71
C ILE A 208 -16.14 2.12 -27.06
N GLN A 209 -15.86 3.36 -27.48
CA GLN A 209 -16.85 4.31 -28.00
C GLN A 209 -18.08 4.59 -27.09
N TYR A 210 -17.94 4.43 -25.77
CA TYR A 210 -19.05 4.71 -24.85
C TYR A 210 -19.32 6.22 -24.72
N THR A 211 -20.58 6.63 -24.82
CA THR A 211 -20.97 8.05 -24.86
C THR A 211 -20.85 8.72 -23.48
N ARG A 212 -20.42 9.98 -23.44
CA ARG A 212 -20.27 10.76 -22.19
C ARG A 212 -21.60 11.01 -21.48
N PRO A 213 -21.65 11.02 -20.13
CA PRO A 213 -22.90 11.11 -19.38
C PRO A 213 -23.70 12.39 -19.69
N TYR A 214 -23.05 13.55 -19.83
CA TYR A 214 -23.74 14.80 -20.22
C TYR A 214 -24.36 14.78 -21.62
N ARG A 215 -23.93 13.86 -22.49
CA ARG A 215 -24.53 13.63 -23.81
C ARG A 215 -25.64 12.58 -23.77
N GLN A 216 -25.63 11.72 -22.75
CA GLN A 216 -26.68 10.72 -22.54
C GLN A 216 -27.92 11.32 -21.87
N SER A 217 -27.76 12.33 -21.00
CA SER A 217 -28.86 12.99 -20.31
C SER A 217 -28.55 14.45 -19.97
N SER A 218 -29.52 15.34 -20.22
CA SER A 218 -29.46 16.75 -19.81
C SER A 218 -29.55 16.95 -18.30
N GLN A 219 -29.91 15.91 -17.53
CA GLN A 219 -29.92 15.97 -16.07
C GLN A 219 -28.51 15.92 -15.46
N VAL A 220 -27.49 15.52 -16.23
CA VAL A 220 -26.10 15.57 -15.76
C VAL A 220 -25.65 17.03 -15.77
N LYS A 221 -25.38 17.57 -14.58
CA LYS A 221 -24.99 18.96 -14.43
C LYS A 221 -23.52 19.14 -14.84
N VAL A 222 -23.29 19.89 -15.91
CA VAL A 222 -21.94 20.25 -16.34
C VAL A 222 -21.38 21.34 -15.44
N ASN A 223 -20.09 21.27 -15.13
CA ASN A 223 -19.39 22.35 -14.42
C ASN A 223 -19.62 23.69 -15.15
N PRO A 224 -20.12 24.74 -14.46
CA PRO A 224 -20.51 25.99 -15.10
C PRO A 224 -19.39 26.65 -15.89
N TYR A 225 -18.13 26.49 -15.46
CA TYR A 225 -16.98 27.08 -16.13
C TYR A 225 -16.56 26.34 -17.40
N LEU A 226 -17.05 25.12 -17.60
CA LEU A 226 -16.67 24.22 -18.70
C LEU A 226 -17.79 24.02 -19.73
N THR A 227 -18.95 24.67 -19.56
CA THR A 227 -20.14 24.44 -20.38
C THR A 227 -19.89 24.60 -21.88
N ASN A 228 -19.25 25.70 -22.30
CA ASN A 228 -18.94 25.93 -23.71
C ASN A 228 -17.89 24.95 -24.25
N VAL A 229 -16.85 24.64 -23.46
CA VAL A 229 -15.81 23.67 -23.82
C VAL A 229 -16.41 22.28 -24.02
N MET A 230 -17.33 21.88 -23.15
CA MET A 230 -18.00 20.58 -23.24
C MET A 230 -19.02 20.54 -24.38
N ALA A 231 -19.74 21.63 -24.64
CA ALA A 231 -20.62 21.74 -25.79
C ALA A 231 -19.87 21.65 -27.13
N ALA A 232 -18.65 22.20 -27.20
CA ALA A 232 -17.81 22.18 -28.40
C ALA A 232 -16.98 20.89 -28.57
N ALA A 233 -16.98 19.98 -27.59
CA ALA A 233 -16.20 18.76 -27.66
C ALA A 233 -16.64 17.87 -28.84
N LYS A 234 -15.65 17.30 -29.56
CA LYS A 234 -15.89 16.44 -30.74
C LYS A 234 -16.77 15.23 -30.40
N GLN A 235 -17.53 14.71 -31.37
CA GLN A 235 -18.42 13.56 -31.15
C GLN A 235 -17.67 12.29 -30.73
N ASN A 236 -16.45 12.10 -31.23
CA ASN A 236 -15.57 10.99 -30.86
C ASN A 236 -14.85 11.19 -29.50
N ASP A 237 -15.21 12.21 -28.73
CA ASP A 237 -14.74 12.37 -27.36
C ASP A 237 -15.52 11.45 -26.41
N TYR A 238 -15.06 10.21 -26.28
CA TYR A 238 -15.75 9.13 -25.55
C TYR A 238 -15.48 9.13 -24.04
N ASP A 239 -16.39 8.50 -23.29
CA ASP A 239 -16.36 8.40 -21.84
C ASP A 239 -15.33 7.40 -21.31
N PHE A 240 -15.43 6.14 -21.72
CA PHE A 240 -14.71 5.04 -21.07
C PHE A 240 -13.42 4.66 -21.82
N PRO A 241 -12.30 4.39 -21.13
CA PRO A 241 -12.02 4.68 -19.71
C PRO A 241 -11.63 6.17 -19.51
N SER A 242 -11.67 6.71 -18.29
CA SER A 242 -11.30 8.10 -18.01
C SER A 242 -9.78 8.31 -18.05
N GLY A 243 -9.29 9.04 -19.07
CA GLY A 243 -7.86 9.35 -19.20
C GLY A 243 -7.30 10.25 -18.10
N HIS A 244 -8.08 11.22 -17.59
CA HIS A 244 -7.64 12.04 -16.45
C HIS A 244 -7.47 11.19 -15.18
N THR A 245 -8.34 10.18 -15.00
CA THR A 245 -8.21 9.27 -13.87
C THR A 245 -7.00 8.36 -14.03
N THR A 246 -6.76 7.84 -15.23
CA THR A 246 -5.55 7.03 -15.53
C THR A 246 -4.28 7.79 -15.17
N ALA A 247 -4.10 9.00 -15.70
CA ALA A 247 -2.96 9.85 -15.39
C ALA A 247 -2.84 10.17 -13.89
N ALA A 248 -3.97 10.34 -13.20
CA ALA A 248 -3.97 10.65 -11.77
C ALA A 248 -3.51 9.47 -10.91
N PHE A 249 -3.86 8.24 -11.27
CA PHE A 249 -3.36 7.04 -10.60
C PHE A 249 -1.90 6.77 -10.98
N GLU A 250 -1.50 6.94 -12.25
CA GLU A 250 -0.10 6.86 -12.67
C GLU A 250 0.79 7.83 -11.92
N THR A 251 0.38 9.09 -11.84
CA THR A 251 1.13 10.11 -11.12
C THR A 251 1.13 9.83 -9.62
N GLY A 252 -0.05 9.68 -9.01
CA GLY A 252 -0.17 9.63 -7.56
C GLY A 252 0.43 8.37 -6.95
N GLU A 253 0.30 7.20 -7.60
CA GLU A 253 0.96 5.98 -7.16
C GLU A 253 2.48 6.04 -7.36
N THR A 254 2.97 6.66 -8.45
CA THR A 254 4.42 6.90 -8.64
C THR A 254 5.00 7.85 -7.58
N LEU A 255 4.29 8.94 -7.27
CA LEU A 255 4.68 9.85 -6.19
C LEU A 255 4.60 9.15 -4.83
N ALA A 256 3.61 8.28 -4.61
CA ALA A 256 3.48 7.49 -3.39
C ALA A 256 4.60 6.45 -3.25
N TYR A 257 5.07 5.88 -4.36
CA TYR A 257 6.27 5.04 -4.39
C TYR A 257 7.51 5.83 -3.98
N ALA A 258 7.72 7.03 -4.54
CA ALA A 258 8.87 7.86 -4.18
C ALA A 258 8.81 8.38 -2.73
N PHE A 259 7.63 8.84 -2.28
CA PHE A 259 7.42 9.44 -0.96
C PHE A 259 6.33 8.72 -0.14
N PRO A 260 6.60 7.50 0.34
CA PRO A 260 5.60 6.65 1.00
C PRO A 260 5.09 7.20 2.34
N GLN A 261 5.72 8.23 2.91
CA GLN A 261 5.22 8.98 4.07
C GLN A 261 3.85 9.62 3.83
N ARG A 262 3.49 9.87 2.56
CA ARG A 262 2.20 10.42 2.14
C ARG A 262 1.39 9.45 1.26
N TYR A 263 1.72 8.15 1.31
CA TYR A 263 1.16 7.14 0.42
C TYR A 263 -0.38 7.20 0.34
N GLN A 264 -1.05 7.12 1.49
CA GLN A 264 -2.51 7.13 1.59
C GLN A 264 -3.12 8.45 1.10
N GLN A 265 -2.48 9.58 1.37
CA GLN A 265 -2.96 10.90 0.94
C GLN A 265 -2.84 11.08 -0.58
N LEU A 266 -1.72 10.64 -1.18
CA LEU A 266 -1.49 10.72 -2.62
C LEU A 266 -2.50 9.87 -3.40
N ILE A 267 -2.72 8.61 -3.03
CA ILE A 267 -3.73 7.76 -3.70
C ILE A 267 -5.17 8.24 -3.43
N THR A 268 -5.44 8.88 -2.28
CA THR A 268 -6.73 9.51 -2.02
C THR A 268 -6.94 10.72 -2.91
N ARG A 269 -5.89 11.51 -3.17
CA ARG A 269 -5.95 12.60 -4.14
C ARG A 269 -6.12 12.08 -5.57
N SER A 270 -5.50 10.96 -5.94
CA SER A 270 -5.74 10.30 -7.25
C SER A 270 -7.20 9.90 -7.42
N SER A 271 -7.82 9.28 -6.42
CA SER A 271 -9.24 8.92 -6.48
C SER A 271 -10.14 10.17 -6.51
N GLU A 272 -9.75 11.25 -5.83
CA GLU A 272 -10.46 12.52 -5.87
C GLU A 272 -10.41 13.20 -7.23
N VAL A 273 -9.28 13.16 -7.93
CA VAL A 273 -9.19 13.64 -9.33
C VAL A 273 -10.17 12.88 -10.22
N GLY A 274 -10.32 11.56 -10.02
CA GLY A 274 -11.36 10.79 -10.70
C GLY A 274 -12.77 11.25 -10.34
N TYR A 275 -13.06 11.43 -9.05
CA TYR A 275 -14.34 11.94 -8.56
C TYR A 275 -14.69 13.33 -9.13
N ASP A 276 -13.69 14.22 -9.24
CA ASP A 276 -13.81 15.55 -9.85
C ASP A 276 -14.28 15.48 -11.31
N ARG A 277 -13.98 14.38 -12.05
CA ARG A 277 -14.47 14.22 -13.43
C ARG A 277 -15.96 13.89 -13.50
N VAL A 278 -16.49 13.23 -12.47
CA VAL A 278 -17.93 12.97 -12.33
C VAL A 278 -18.64 14.24 -11.88
N LEU A 279 -18.08 14.96 -10.91
CA LEU A 279 -18.57 16.28 -10.48
C LEU A 279 -18.65 17.28 -11.64
N ALA A 280 -17.67 17.25 -12.55
CA ALA A 280 -17.68 18.10 -13.74
C ALA A 280 -18.74 17.71 -14.79
N GLY A 281 -19.42 16.57 -14.61
CA GLY A 281 -20.36 16.00 -15.57
C GLY A 281 -19.68 15.34 -16.78
N ARG A 282 -18.36 15.20 -16.78
CA ARG A 282 -17.57 14.82 -17.96
C ARG A 282 -17.39 13.31 -18.11
N HIS A 283 -17.19 12.61 -16.99
CA HIS A 283 -17.01 11.16 -16.96
C HIS A 283 -18.01 10.47 -16.04
N SER A 284 -18.41 9.25 -16.40
CA SER A 284 -19.26 8.41 -15.53
C SER A 284 -18.45 7.68 -14.45
N PRO A 285 -19.05 7.25 -13.34
CA PRO A 285 -18.40 6.41 -12.33
C PRO A 285 -17.67 5.19 -12.89
N LEU A 286 -18.28 4.42 -13.80
CA LEU A 286 -17.63 3.25 -14.42
C LEU A 286 -16.41 3.67 -15.25
N ALA A 287 -16.44 4.80 -15.97
CA ALA A 287 -15.28 5.31 -16.69
C ALA A 287 -14.14 5.70 -15.75
N VAL A 288 -14.45 6.29 -14.59
CA VAL A 288 -13.45 6.63 -13.57
C VAL A 288 -12.86 5.35 -12.94
N MET A 289 -13.69 4.35 -12.63
CA MET A 289 -13.22 3.05 -12.15
C MET A 289 -12.32 2.35 -13.17
N GLY A 290 -12.66 2.38 -14.46
CA GLY A 290 -11.81 1.86 -15.54
C GLY A 290 -10.50 2.62 -15.68
N GLY A 291 -10.52 3.96 -15.51
CA GLY A 291 -9.31 4.77 -15.52
C GLY A 291 -8.35 4.41 -14.39
N ARG A 292 -8.87 4.17 -13.17
CA ARG A 292 -8.10 3.65 -12.02
C ARG A 292 -7.44 2.31 -12.36
N VAL A 293 -8.20 1.36 -12.90
CA VAL A 293 -7.69 0.02 -13.25
C VAL A 293 -6.50 0.08 -14.19
N ILE A 294 -6.60 0.83 -15.30
CA ILE A 294 -5.47 1.00 -16.21
C ILE A 294 -4.31 1.73 -15.53
N GLY A 295 -4.58 2.84 -14.83
CA GLY A 295 -3.51 3.65 -14.23
C GLY A 295 -2.69 2.88 -13.20
N THR A 296 -3.35 2.10 -12.35
CA THR A 296 -2.67 1.21 -11.39
C THR A 296 -1.87 0.11 -12.09
N ALA A 297 -2.45 -0.53 -13.13
CA ALA A 297 -1.76 -1.58 -13.88
C ALA A 297 -0.53 -1.05 -14.64
N MET A 298 -0.64 0.14 -15.23
CA MET A 298 0.44 0.83 -15.93
C MET A 298 1.55 1.24 -14.95
N THR A 299 1.21 1.80 -13.79
CA THR A 299 2.19 2.14 -12.74
C THR A 299 2.99 0.92 -12.31
N ALA A 300 2.29 -0.19 -12.04
CA ALA A 300 2.95 -1.44 -11.67
C ALA A 300 3.85 -1.94 -12.81
N ALA A 301 3.43 -1.86 -14.06
CA ALA A 301 4.24 -2.24 -15.21
C ALA A 301 5.51 -1.38 -15.33
N THR A 302 5.37 -0.05 -15.28
CA THR A 302 6.49 0.89 -15.35
C THR A 302 7.51 0.67 -14.23
N LEU A 303 7.05 0.44 -12.99
CA LEU A 303 7.94 0.21 -11.84
C LEU A 303 8.60 -1.18 -11.84
N ASN A 304 8.00 -2.18 -12.49
CA ASN A 304 8.59 -3.51 -12.68
C ASN A 304 9.52 -3.60 -13.89
N ASP A 305 9.42 -2.65 -14.84
CA ASP A 305 10.28 -2.64 -16.02
C ASP A 305 11.76 -2.50 -15.60
N PRO A 306 12.62 -3.48 -15.95
CA PRO A 306 14.04 -3.44 -15.60
C PRO A 306 14.76 -2.16 -16.06
N ASN A 307 14.32 -1.55 -17.17
CA ASN A 307 14.90 -0.32 -17.71
C ASN A 307 14.67 0.89 -16.78
N ASN A 308 13.60 0.85 -15.98
CA ASN A 308 13.22 1.93 -15.08
C ASN A 308 13.74 1.73 -13.65
N LYS A 309 14.33 0.57 -13.34
CA LYS A 309 14.76 0.24 -11.97
C LYS A 309 15.74 1.26 -11.39
N GLN A 310 16.75 1.68 -12.17
CA GLN A 310 17.72 2.66 -11.71
C GLN A 310 17.06 4.02 -11.45
N LEU A 311 16.16 4.44 -12.34
CA LEU A 311 15.41 5.68 -12.19
C LEU A 311 14.52 5.65 -10.94
N ALA A 312 13.78 4.56 -10.73
CA ALA A 312 12.91 4.40 -9.56
C ALA A 312 13.70 4.39 -8.24
N ASP A 313 14.84 3.69 -8.20
CA ASP A 313 15.74 3.68 -7.04
C ASP A 313 16.33 5.08 -6.77
N GLN A 314 16.66 5.83 -7.83
CA GLN A 314 17.20 7.19 -7.72
C GLN A 314 16.14 8.20 -7.27
N ALA A 315 14.94 8.16 -7.86
CA ALA A 315 13.79 8.99 -7.47
C ALA A 315 13.44 8.82 -5.99
N TYR A 316 13.40 7.58 -5.50
CA TYR A 316 13.22 7.31 -4.08
C TYR A 316 14.37 7.90 -3.24
N LYS A 317 15.63 7.69 -3.62
CA LYS A 317 16.77 8.24 -2.86
C LYS A 317 16.74 9.76 -2.80
N ASP A 318 16.53 10.44 -3.92
CA ASP A 318 16.58 11.90 -4.02
C ASP A 318 15.49 12.56 -3.18
N VAL A 319 14.26 12.03 -3.24
CA VAL A 319 13.18 12.58 -2.43
C VAL A 319 13.39 12.30 -0.94
N GLN A 320 13.88 11.12 -0.57
CA GLN A 320 14.13 10.76 0.83
C GLN A 320 15.32 11.50 1.44
N ALA A 321 16.24 12.00 0.62
CA ALA A 321 17.42 12.73 1.10
C ALA A 321 17.06 14.05 1.80
N ASP A 322 15.96 14.70 1.40
CA ASP A 322 15.65 16.03 1.94
C ASP A 322 14.16 16.31 2.20
N LEU A 323 13.24 15.90 1.31
CA LEU A 323 11.82 16.23 1.46
C LEU A 323 11.23 15.86 2.83
N PRO A 324 11.57 14.71 3.48
CA PRO A 324 11.08 14.41 4.83
C PRO A 324 11.37 15.49 5.89
N SER A 325 12.45 16.26 5.71
CA SER A 325 12.89 17.31 6.63
C SER A 325 12.16 18.65 6.42
N GLN A 326 11.54 18.84 5.25
CA GLN A 326 10.97 20.11 4.81
C GLN A 326 9.46 20.23 5.08
N LYS A 327 8.99 19.64 6.19
CA LYS A 327 7.58 19.72 6.59
C LYS A 327 7.22 21.15 6.99
N ASP A 328 6.26 21.77 6.32
CA ASP A 328 5.70 23.08 6.69
C ASP A 328 4.40 22.92 7.50
N PRO A 329 4.41 23.14 8.82
CA PRO A 329 3.22 22.98 9.65
C PRO A 329 2.18 24.10 9.45
N SER A 330 2.51 25.19 8.74
CA SER A 330 1.57 26.28 8.46
C SER A 330 0.62 25.96 7.29
N VAL A 331 1.01 25.02 6.42
CA VAL A 331 0.19 24.58 5.28
C VAL A 331 -0.97 23.73 5.79
N GLN A 332 -2.20 24.12 5.42
CA GLN A 332 -3.38 23.33 5.71
C GLN A 332 -3.35 22.00 4.94
N ASP A 333 -3.35 20.89 5.68
CA ASP A 333 -3.36 19.55 5.11
C ASP A 333 -4.81 19.06 4.89
N SER A 334 -5.30 19.19 3.66
CA SER A 334 -6.65 18.72 3.28
C SER A 334 -6.84 17.20 3.42
N PHE A 335 -5.76 16.45 3.63
CA PHE A 335 -5.76 15.00 3.80
C PHE A 335 -5.22 14.57 5.18
N SER A 336 -5.26 15.45 6.20
CA SER A 336 -4.83 15.08 7.57
C SER A 336 -5.79 14.12 8.27
N ASP A 337 -7.08 14.14 7.92
CA ASP A 337 -8.08 13.25 8.51
C ASP A 337 -8.04 11.86 7.86
N TYR A 338 -7.45 10.91 8.60
CA TYR A 338 -7.36 9.53 8.17
C TYR A 338 -8.73 8.86 7.95
N GLN A 339 -9.72 9.11 8.82
CA GLN A 339 -11.02 8.44 8.73
C GLN A 339 -11.82 8.97 7.53
N LYS A 340 -11.74 10.28 7.28
CA LYS A 340 -12.31 10.87 6.07
C LYS A 340 -11.67 10.30 4.81
N ASN A 341 -10.33 10.25 4.75
CA ASN A 341 -9.63 9.69 3.58
C ASN A 341 -10.00 8.21 3.35
N LEU A 342 -10.10 7.41 4.42
CA LEU A 342 -10.51 6.01 4.33
C LEU A 342 -11.93 5.88 3.77
N ALA A 343 -12.88 6.68 4.27
CA ALA A 343 -14.26 6.67 3.80
C ALA A 343 -14.35 7.11 2.34
N ASP A 344 -13.71 8.22 1.98
CA ASP A 344 -13.72 8.78 0.63
C ASP A 344 -13.08 7.82 -0.38
N TYR A 345 -11.90 7.27 -0.07
CA TYR A 345 -11.23 6.31 -0.94
C TYR A 345 -12.06 5.05 -1.09
N THR A 346 -12.61 4.51 0.00
CA THR A 346 -13.43 3.28 -0.03
C THR A 346 -14.70 3.49 -0.86
N TYR A 347 -15.39 4.62 -0.71
CA TYR A 347 -16.55 4.94 -1.55
C TYR A 347 -16.15 5.00 -3.02
N ARG A 348 -15.04 5.66 -3.37
CA ARG A 348 -14.58 5.83 -4.76
C ARG A 348 -14.02 4.56 -5.40
N LEU A 349 -13.84 3.48 -4.64
CA LEU A 349 -13.51 2.17 -5.21
C LEU A 349 -14.70 1.55 -5.97
N THR A 350 -15.93 1.83 -5.52
CA THR A 350 -17.15 1.21 -6.06
C THR A 350 -18.27 2.19 -6.37
N TYR A 351 -18.14 3.48 -6.03
CA TYR A 351 -19.18 4.52 -6.19
C TYR A 351 -20.55 4.14 -5.61
N GLY A 352 -20.56 3.23 -4.62
CA GLY A 352 -21.78 2.70 -4.02
C GLY A 352 -22.63 1.84 -4.96
N PHE A 353 -22.07 1.28 -6.03
CA PHE A 353 -22.72 0.19 -6.77
C PHE A 353 -22.91 -1.03 -5.86
N SER A 354 -24.02 -1.75 -6.03
CA SER A 354 -24.18 -3.08 -5.43
C SER A 354 -23.42 -4.14 -6.23
N PRO A 355 -23.05 -5.28 -5.62
CA PRO A 355 -22.53 -6.42 -6.36
C PRO A 355 -23.54 -6.91 -7.42
N ILE A 356 -23.04 -7.17 -8.62
CA ILE A 356 -23.80 -7.69 -9.78
C ILE A 356 -23.34 -9.09 -10.21
N GLY A 357 -22.24 -9.59 -9.63
CA GLY A 357 -21.69 -10.92 -9.90
C GLY A 357 -21.53 -11.76 -8.63
N ASP A 358 -20.84 -12.89 -8.75
CA ASP A 358 -20.56 -13.79 -7.63
C ASP A 358 -19.71 -13.11 -6.55
N THR A 359 -20.23 -13.07 -5.32
CA THR A 359 -19.60 -12.46 -4.14
C THR A 359 -18.67 -13.39 -3.36
N HIS A 360 -18.42 -14.61 -3.85
CA HIS A 360 -17.62 -15.63 -3.18
C HIS A 360 -16.31 -15.98 -3.92
N LYS A 361 -15.94 -15.23 -4.96
CA LYS A 361 -14.68 -15.47 -5.66
C LYS A 361 -13.50 -15.11 -4.76
N ALA A 362 -12.52 -16.00 -4.74
CA ALA A 362 -11.23 -15.72 -4.12
C ALA A 362 -10.63 -14.44 -4.71
N MET A 363 -9.85 -13.72 -3.90
CA MET A 363 -9.06 -12.60 -4.41
C MET A 363 -7.95 -13.15 -5.32
N VAL A 364 -7.67 -12.42 -6.39
CA VAL A 364 -6.52 -12.67 -7.26
C VAL A 364 -5.69 -11.40 -7.24
N VAL A 365 -4.41 -11.53 -6.92
CA VAL A 365 -3.49 -10.39 -6.97
C VAL A 365 -2.81 -10.41 -8.35
N PRO A 366 -2.82 -9.31 -9.11
CA PRO A 366 -2.16 -9.25 -10.41
C PRO A 366 -0.66 -9.50 -10.29
N LYS A 367 -0.03 -10.07 -11.32
CA LYS A 367 1.44 -10.22 -11.37
C LYS A 367 2.10 -8.85 -11.26
N GLY A 368 3.10 -8.72 -10.38
CA GLY A 368 3.90 -7.50 -10.23
C GLY A 368 3.26 -6.39 -9.37
N ALA A 369 2.00 -6.53 -8.93
CA ALA A 369 1.34 -5.53 -8.09
C ALA A 369 2.05 -5.27 -6.75
N GLU A 370 2.91 -6.20 -6.29
CA GLU A 370 3.74 -6.07 -5.09
C GLU A 370 4.62 -4.81 -5.11
N VAL A 371 5.05 -4.37 -6.30
CA VAL A 371 5.90 -3.19 -6.46
C VAL A 371 5.23 -1.92 -5.91
N LEU A 372 3.90 -1.86 -5.97
CA LEU A 372 3.09 -0.73 -5.49
C LEU A 372 3.20 -0.52 -3.97
N LEU A 373 3.61 -1.55 -3.22
CA LEU A 373 3.83 -1.46 -1.78
C LEU A 373 5.30 -1.48 -1.39
N LYS A 374 6.23 -1.61 -2.35
CA LYS A 374 7.64 -1.91 -2.09
C LYS A 374 8.32 -0.88 -1.18
N THR A 375 8.12 0.41 -1.41
CA THR A 375 8.72 1.47 -0.59
C THR A 375 7.91 1.79 0.66
N ARG A 376 6.60 1.50 0.65
CA ARG A 376 5.74 1.64 1.83
C ARG A 376 5.97 0.54 2.85
N LEU A 377 6.18 -0.69 2.43
CA LEU A 377 6.42 -1.88 3.27
C LEU A 377 7.75 -2.54 2.88
N PRO A 378 8.90 -1.85 3.05
CA PRO A 378 10.19 -2.27 2.49
C PRO A 378 10.82 -3.48 3.19
N TYR A 379 10.35 -3.81 4.39
CA TYR A 379 10.83 -4.93 5.19
C TYR A 379 10.05 -6.24 4.92
N LEU A 380 9.05 -6.22 4.03
CA LEU A 380 8.32 -7.41 3.59
C LEU A 380 8.96 -8.02 2.34
N SER A 381 8.81 -9.34 2.17
CA SER A 381 9.09 -10.02 0.90
C SER A 381 8.01 -9.71 -0.16
N ASP A 382 8.25 -10.09 -1.42
CA ASP A 382 7.21 -9.98 -2.45
C ASP A 382 5.98 -10.84 -2.12
N VAL A 383 6.20 -12.09 -1.66
CA VAL A 383 5.10 -12.98 -1.23
C VAL A 383 4.27 -12.35 -0.11
N GLN A 384 4.92 -11.68 0.84
CA GLN A 384 4.23 -10.98 1.93
C GLN A 384 3.48 -9.74 1.45
N ARG A 385 4.05 -8.94 0.55
CA ARG A 385 3.32 -7.81 -0.07
C ARG A 385 2.12 -8.30 -0.88
N ARG A 386 2.25 -9.43 -1.55
CA ARG A 386 1.15 -10.10 -2.25
C ARG A 386 0.07 -10.57 -1.28
N GLU A 387 0.42 -11.18 -0.16
CA GLU A 387 -0.54 -11.53 0.91
C GLU A 387 -1.24 -10.28 1.47
N VAL A 388 -0.53 -9.17 1.63
CA VAL A 388 -1.15 -7.89 2.02
C VAL A 388 -2.19 -7.45 0.98
N LEU A 389 -1.85 -7.46 -0.31
CA LEU A 389 -2.78 -7.08 -1.39
C LEU A 389 -4.00 -8.03 -1.45
N ASP A 390 -3.78 -9.32 -1.27
CA ASP A 390 -4.82 -10.35 -1.25
C ASP A 390 -5.81 -10.12 -0.11
N THR A 391 -5.30 -10.02 1.12
CA THR A 391 -6.10 -9.94 2.34
C THR A 391 -6.73 -8.56 2.58
N THR A 392 -6.34 -7.56 1.80
CA THR A 392 -6.91 -6.21 1.85
C THR A 392 -7.78 -5.88 0.65
N GLY A 393 -7.81 -6.73 -0.38
CA GLY A 393 -8.63 -6.57 -1.57
C GLY A 393 -10.12 -6.43 -1.29
N LEU A 394 -10.83 -5.85 -2.25
CA LEU A 394 -12.28 -5.73 -2.21
C LEU A 394 -12.95 -7.12 -2.33
N PRO A 395 -14.15 -7.31 -1.74
CA PRO A 395 -15.00 -8.45 -2.07
C PRO A 395 -15.27 -8.54 -3.57
N SER A 396 -15.52 -9.75 -4.09
CA SER A 396 -15.85 -9.95 -5.50
C SER A 396 -17.29 -9.50 -5.82
N GLY A 397 -17.61 -9.45 -7.11
CA GLY A 397 -18.95 -9.21 -7.61
C GLY A 397 -19.33 -7.74 -7.82
N TYR A 398 -18.54 -6.78 -7.33
CA TYR A 398 -18.75 -5.37 -7.67
C TYR A 398 -18.46 -5.10 -9.16
N PRO A 399 -19.18 -4.17 -9.81
CA PRO A 399 -18.85 -3.73 -11.16
C PRO A 399 -17.38 -3.32 -11.28
N MET A 400 -16.73 -3.68 -12.39
CA MET A 400 -15.28 -3.48 -12.61
C MET A 400 -14.33 -4.18 -11.64
N GLY A 401 -14.82 -4.96 -10.67
CA GLY A 401 -13.98 -5.62 -9.66
C GLY A 401 -13.38 -6.95 -10.14
N ASP A 402 -14.13 -7.74 -10.89
CA ASP A 402 -13.75 -9.11 -11.24
C ASP A 402 -13.06 -9.20 -12.63
N ASP A 403 -12.08 -8.33 -12.91
CA ASP A 403 -11.18 -8.56 -14.03
C ASP A 403 -10.31 -9.81 -13.78
N THR A 404 -9.79 -10.41 -14.85
CA THR A 404 -9.12 -11.73 -14.78
C THR A 404 -7.87 -11.73 -13.92
N GLU A 405 -7.10 -10.65 -13.89
CA GLU A 405 -5.87 -10.55 -13.10
C GLU A 405 -6.12 -10.01 -11.69
N GLY A 406 -7.22 -9.28 -11.47
CA GLY A 406 -7.66 -8.75 -10.18
C GLY A 406 -7.27 -7.30 -9.88
N TRP A 407 -6.94 -6.51 -10.92
CA TRP A 407 -6.58 -5.09 -10.78
C TRP A 407 -7.72 -4.25 -10.17
N GLY A 408 -8.97 -4.53 -10.55
CA GLY A 408 -10.18 -3.84 -10.10
C GLY A 408 -10.44 -3.96 -8.60
N ARG A 409 -9.99 -5.06 -7.99
CA ARG A 409 -10.18 -5.36 -6.56
C ARG A 409 -9.07 -4.88 -5.64
N LEU A 410 -7.98 -4.34 -6.17
CA LEU A 410 -6.91 -3.79 -5.33
C LEU A 410 -7.43 -2.62 -4.47
N ASN A 411 -7.11 -2.66 -3.16
CA ASN A 411 -7.38 -1.60 -2.20
C ASN A 411 -6.07 -1.12 -1.57
N LEU A 412 -5.33 -0.28 -2.30
CA LEU A 412 -4.01 0.20 -1.88
C LEU A 412 -4.05 1.03 -0.59
N PHE A 413 -5.17 1.72 -0.30
CA PHE A 413 -5.33 2.47 0.94
C PHE A 413 -5.30 1.54 2.16
N LYS A 414 -6.04 0.43 2.10
CA LYS A 414 -6.03 -0.58 3.16
C LYS A 414 -4.71 -1.36 3.16
N ALA A 415 -4.15 -1.69 2.00
CA ALA A 415 -2.88 -2.40 1.89
C ALA A 415 -1.69 -1.65 2.53
N ALA A 416 -1.65 -0.32 2.42
CA ALA A 416 -0.63 0.52 3.06
C ALA A 416 -0.64 0.47 4.61
N ASN A 417 -1.67 -0.13 5.22
CA ASN A 417 -1.77 -0.36 6.66
C ASN A 417 -1.27 -1.75 7.10
N GLY A 418 -0.67 -2.54 6.22
CA GLY A 418 -0.20 -3.90 6.48
C GLY A 418 -1.26 -4.97 6.21
N PHE A 419 -1.06 -6.17 6.76
CA PHE A 419 -1.90 -7.34 6.51
C PHE A 419 -3.38 -7.11 6.89
N GLY A 420 -4.32 -7.68 6.12
CA GLY A 420 -5.72 -7.82 6.54
C GLY A 420 -5.97 -9.14 7.27
N GLU A 421 -5.18 -10.16 6.94
CA GLU A 421 -5.23 -11.50 7.52
C GLU A 421 -3.82 -12.12 7.46
N PHE A 422 -3.51 -13.02 8.40
CA PHE A 422 -2.38 -13.95 8.28
C PHE A 422 -2.88 -15.31 7.78
N LEU A 423 -2.65 -15.58 6.50
CA LEU A 423 -2.98 -16.86 5.84
C LEU A 423 -2.03 -17.97 6.31
N ALA A 424 -0.80 -17.61 6.67
CA ALA A 424 0.19 -18.49 7.28
C ALA A 424 0.96 -17.73 8.38
N ASN A 425 1.91 -18.38 9.06
CA ASN A 425 2.76 -17.68 10.01
C ASN A 425 3.66 -16.68 9.28
N THR A 426 3.59 -15.41 9.65
CA THR A 426 4.35 -14.33 9.01
C THR A 426 5.54 -13.96 9.89
N THR A 427 6.74 -13.92 9.31
CA THR A 427 7.93 -13.37 9.96
C THR A 427 8.31 -12.03 9.34
N VAL A 428 8.45 -10.99 10.16
CA VAL A 428 8.88 -9.66 9.71
C VAL A 428 10.21 -9.28 10.33
N ASN A 429 11.19 -8.98 9.47
CA ASN A 429 12.54 -8.61 9.85
C ASN A 429 12.78 -7.12 9.55
N MET A 430 12.69 -6.29 10.59
CA MET A 430 12.82 -4.83 10.46
C MET A 430 14.22 -4.38 10.90
N ASP A 431 14.86 -3.52 10.12
CA ASP A 431 16.21 -3.03 10.37
C ASP A 431 16.21 -1.52 10.67
N ALA A 432 16.49 -1.18 11.93
CA ALA A 432 16.59 0.19 12.41
C ALA A 432 17.68 1.01 11.69
N ALA A 433 18.78 0.38 11.25
CA ALA A 433 19.88 1.09 10.60
C ALA A 433 19.52 1.60 9.20
N LYS A 434 18.49 1.04 8.56
CA LYS A 434 18.00 1.47 7.24
C LYS A 434 17.06 2.68 7.30
N GLY A 435 16.66 3.13 8.49
CA GLY A 435 15.78 4.29 8.65
C GLY A 435 14.37 4.09 8.09
N GLY A 436 13.58 5.17 8.06
CA GLY A 436 12.21 5.18 7.52
C GLY A 436 11.33 4.04 8.03
N PHE A 437 10.57 3.42 7.13
CA PHE A 437 9.70 2.29 7.45
C PHE A 437 10.43 0.98 7.78
N ASN A 438 11.71 0.83 7.41
CA ASN A 438 12.51 -0.31 7.89
C ASN A 438 12.78 -0.19 9.39
N ALA A 439 12.91 1.04 9.89
CA ALA A 439 13.18 1.29 11.29
C ALA A 439 11.93 1.31 12.15
N ASN A 440 10.84 1.95 11.70
CA ASN A 440 9.61 2.06 12.47
C ASN A 440 8.39 2.06 11.54
N ASP A 441 7.39 1.23 11.84
CA ASP A 441 6.10 1.23 11.13
C ASP A 441 4.92 0.93 12.07
N THR A 442 3.71 1.24 11.62
CA THR A 442 2.45 0.95 12.31
C THR A 442 1.48 0.24 11.38
N TRP A 443 1.04 -0.95 11.76
CA TRP A 443 -0.06 -1.64 11.11
C TRP A 443 -1.39 -1.26 11.75
N LYS A 444 -2.31 -0.76 10.90
CA LYS A 444 -3.61 -0.23 11.34
C LYS A 444 -4.79 -1.14 11.03
N ASN A 445 -4.61 -2.12 10.15
CA ASN A 445 -5.65 -3.07 9.82
C ASN A 445 -5.98 -3.96 11.02
N ASN A 446 -7.25 -4.35 11.14
CA ASN A 446 -7.64 -5.46 12.00
C ASN A 446 -7.19 -6.75 11.32
N ILE A 447 -6.27 -7.48 11.96
CA ILE A 447 -5.67 -8.68 11.36
C ILE A 447 -6.37 -9.93 11.88
N SER A 448 -6.98 -10.68 10.97
CA SER A 448 -7.58 -12.00 11.24
C SER A 448 -6.66 -13.15 10.79
N GLY A 449 -7.17 -14.38 10.78
CA GLY A 449 -6.49 -15.52 10.17
C GLY A 449 -6.04 -16.62 11.11
N LYS A 450 -5.51 -17.68 10.51
CA LYS A 450 -4.96 -18.83 11.26
C LYS A 450 -3.49 -18.62 11.66
N GLY A 451 -2.76 -17.78 10.92
CA GLY A 451 -1.35 -17.51 11.15
C GLY A 451 -1.05 -16.70 12.41
N GLY A 452 0.22 -16.70 12.79
CA GLY A 452 0.80 -15.88 13.85
C GLY A 452 1.86 -14.93 13.32
N LEU A 453 2.36 -14.05 14.20
CA LEU A 453 3.37 -13.04 13.87
C LEU A 453 4.68 -13.36 14.58
N THR A 454 5.78 -13.44 13.83
CA THR A 454 7.14 -13.37 14.39
C THR A 454 7.78 -12.03 14.05
N LYS A 455 8.08 -11.21 15.05
CA LYS A 455 8.81 -9.96 14.91
C LYS A 455 10.28 -10.16 15.24
N GLU A 456 11.15 -9.89 14.27
CA GLU A 456 12.60 -9.92 14.41
C GLU A 456 13.28 -8.69 13.78
N GLY A 457 14.60 -8.64 13.86
CA GLY A 457 15.39 -7.46 13.50
C GLY A 457 15.29 -6.33 14.53
N SER A 458 16.11 -5.30 14.39
CA SER A 458 16.29 -4.20 15.34
C SER A 458 15.17 -3.15 15.33
N GLY A 459 14.36 -3.06 14.27
CA GLY A 459 13.31 -2.06 14.11
C GLY A 459 12.08 -2.24 15.02
N SER A 460 11.16 -1.27 15.00
CA SER A 460 9.92 -1.27 15.77
C SER A 460 8.68 -1.42 14.89
N LEU A 461 7.76 -2.29 15.31
CA LEU A 461 6.43 -2.43 14.71
C LEU A 461 5.36 -2.12 15.75
N ALA A 462 4.44 -1.22 15.44
CA ALA A 462 3.24 -0.99 16.24
C ALA A 462 2.02 -1.69 15.63
N LEU A 463 1.22 -2.34 16.48
CA LEU A 463 -0.05 -2.96 16.11
C LEU A 463 -1.19 -2.13 16.72
N LEU A 464 -1.92 -1.42 15.86
CA LEU A 464 -3.05 -0.56 16.23
C LEU A 464 -4.41 -1.27 16.07
N GLY A 465 -4.49 -2.21 15.13
CA GLY A 465 -5.71 -2.97 14.82
C GLY A 465 -6.26 -3.79 15.98
N LYS A 466 -7.58 -4.03 15.94
CA LYS A 466 -8.26 -5.01 16.80
C LYS A 466 -8.05 -6.41 16.23
N ASN A 467 -6.91 -7.01 16.54
CA ASN A 467 -6.50 -8.28 15.93
C ASN A 467 -7.23 -9.49 16.52
N THR A 468 -7.46 -10.50 15.69
CA THR A 468 -8.16 -11.76 16.02
C THR A 468 -7.48 -13.01 15.46
N TYR A 469 -6.32 -12.86 14.80
CA TYR A 469 -5.54 -13.99 14.31
C TYR A 469 -5.25 -15.01 15.42
N ARG A 470 -5.23 -16.29 15.06
CA ARG A 470 -5.22 -17.41 16.02
C ARG A 470 -3.82 -17.90 16.37
N GLY A 471 -2.83 -17.68 15.50
CA GLY A 471 -1.45 -18.07 15.75
C GLY A 471 -0.80 -17.21 16.83
N ASP A 472 0.32 -17.72 17.36
CA ASP A 472 1.08 -17.04 18.40
C ASP A 472 1.76 -15.77 17.89
N THR A 473 1.98 -14.83 18.81
CA THR A 473 2.86 -13.67 18.59
C THR A 473 4.21 -13.93 19.25
N THR A 474 5.28 -13.95 18.45
CA THR A 474 6.65 -14.19 18.91
C THR A 474 7.52 -12.97 18.65
N VAL A 475 8.25 -12.50 19.66
CA VAL A 475 9.23 -11.41 19.54
C VAL A 475 10.64 -11.99 19.72
N LYS A 476 11.45 -11.86 18.68
CA LYS A 476 12.86 -12.30 18.63
C LYS A 476 13.85 -11.13 18.52
N GLY A 477 13.38 -9.90 18.38
CA GLY A 477 14.24 -8.72 18.28
C GLY A 477 13.48 -7.41 18.12
N GLY A 478 14.17 -6.30 18.37
CA GLY A 478 13.63 -4.96 18.19
C GLY A 478 12.49 -4.66 19.17
N SER A 479 11.48 -3.91 18.71
CA SER A 479 10.31 -3.61 19.54
C SER A 479 8.98 -3.93 18.85
N LEU A 480 8.07 -4.58 19.59
CA LEU A 480 6.67 -4.73 19.21
C LEU A 480 5.79 -3.90 20.15
N VAL A 481 5.05 -2.94 19.60
CA VAL A 481 4.24 -2.00 20.37
C VAL A 481 2.76 -2.38 20.26
N ALA A 482 2.10 -2.65 21.37
CA ALA A 482 0.67 -2.89 21.43
C ALA A 482 -0.08 -1.59 21.72
N GLN A 483 -0.88 -1.11 20.76
CA GLN A 483 -1.66 0.12 20.92
C GLN A 483 -3.15 -0.16 21.23
N ASN A 484 -3.54 -1.42 21.41
CA ASN A 484 -4.90 -1.81 21.78
C ASN A 484 -4.92 -3.12 22.60
N ALA A 485 -6.03 -3.36 23.29
CA ALA A 485 -6.28 -4.49 24.17
C ALA A 485 -6.21 -5.86 23.48
N THR A 486 -6.42 -5.95 22.16
CA THR A 486 -6.33 -7.20 21.40
C THR A 486 -5.20 -7.20 20.37
N ALA A 487 -4.18 -6.35 20.55
CA ALA A 487 -3.08 -6.19 19.60
C ALA A 487 -2.39 -7.52 19.22
N PHE A 488 -2.32 -8.50 20.15
CA PHE A 488 -1.63 -9.78 19.94
C PHE A 488 -2.55 -10.93 19.49
N GLY A 489 -3.78 -10.63 19.06
CA GLY A 489 -4.72 -11.63 18.58
C GLY A 489 -5.18 -12.60 19.68
N ASN A 490 -5.47 -13.84 19.27
CA ASN A 490 -6.03 -14.88 20.13
C ASN A 490 -5.00 -15.94 20.58
N GLY A 491 -3.77 -15.87 20.08
CA GLY A 491 -2.68 -16.79 20.42
C GLY A 491 -1.97 -16.46 21.74
N SER A 492 -0.87 -17.17 21.98
CA SER A 492 0.10 -16.89 23.05
C SER A 492 1.02 -15.73 22.66
N LEU A 493 1.65 -15.13 23.66
CA LEU A 493 2.68 -14.10 23.51
C LEU A 493 4.02 -14.62 24.03
N ASN A 494 4.98 -14.78 23.11
CA ASN A 494 6.29 -15.35 23.38
C ASN A 494 7.40 -14.32 23.12
N LEU A 495 8.07 -13.85 24.17
CA LEU A 495 9.19 -12.93 24.07
C LEU A 495 10.49 -13.72 24.26
N ASN A 496 11.14 -14.05 23.15
CA ASN A 496 12.43 -14.75 23.15
C ASN A 496 13.60 -13.77 23.31
N ASP A 497 13.44 -12.57 22.76
CA ASP A 497 14.34 -11.42 22.91
C ASP A 497 13.53 -10.14 22.65
N GLY A 498 14.20 -8.98 22.53
CA GLY A 498 13.59 -7.72 22.17
C GLY A 498 12.67 -7.14 23.25
N THR A 499 11.82 -6.21 22.85
CA THR A 499 10.95 -5.47 23.76
C THR A 499 9.50 -5.50 23.31
N VAL A 500 8.59 -5.93 24.17
CA VAL A 500 7.17 -5.58 24.03
C VAL A 500 6.90 -4.32 24.81
N LYS A 501 6.31 -3.32 24.15
CA LYS A 501 5.89 -2.05 24.76
C LYS A 501 4.38 -1.92 24.71
N LEU A 502 3.77 -1.54 25.83
CA LEU A 502 2.38 -1.14 25.86
C LEU A 502 2.25 0.36 25.58
N ALA A 503 1.28 0.68 24.72
CA ALA A 503 0.78 2.03 24.48
C ALA A 503 -0.76 2.06 24.60
N SER A 504 -1.30 1.10 25.36
CA SER A 504 -2.70 0.92 25.75
C SER A 504 -2.71 0.56 27.23
N SER A 505 -3.69 1.06 27.98
CA SER A 505 -3.81 0.80 29.43
C SER A 505 -3.97 -0.68 29.76
N THR A 506 -4.50 -1.49 28.84
CA THR A 506 -4.58 -2.93 29.02
C THR A 506 -4.29 -3.64 27.71
N VAL A 507 -3.59 -4.76 27.79
CA VAL A 507 -3.41 -5.73 26.71
C VAL A 507 -3.79 -7.12 27.19
N ASN A 508 -4.60 -7.80 26.41
CA ASN A 508 -5.04 -9.16 26.68
C ASN A 508 -4.16 -10.15 25.90
N VAL A 509 -3.58 -11.10 26.61
CA VAL A 509 -2.95 -12.29 26.04
C VAL A 509 -3.91 -13.45 26.23
N LYS A 510 -4.56 -13.88 25.15
CA LYS A 510 -5.59 -14.93 25.20
C LYS A 510 -5.01 -16.33 25.45
N GLY A 511 -3.79 -16.58 24.97
CA GLY A 511 -3.02 -17.79 25.27
C GLY A 511 -2.14 -17.65 26.52
N ASN A 512 -0.96 -18.27 26.45
CA ASN A 512 0.07 -18.17 27.47
C ASN A 512 0.94 -16.93 27.25
N TYR A 513 1.63 -16.50 28.30
CA TYR A 513 2.70 -15.51 28.22
C TYR A 513 4.03 -16.16 28.61
N SER A 514 5.07 -15.97 27.80
CA SER A 514 6.42 -16.44 28.11
C SER A 514 7.43 -15.35 27.82
N GLN A 515 8.28 -15.04 28.79
CA GLN A 515 9.41 -14.13 28.63
C GLN A 515 10.73 -14.84 28.93
N ALA A 516 11.68 -14.74 28.00
CA ALA A 516 13.05 -15.25 28.14
C ALA A 516 13.97 -14.23 28.84
N SER A 517 15.21 -14.63 29.15
CA SER A 517 16.15 -13.83 29.95
C SER A 517 16.62 -12.54 29.28
N LYS A 518 16.68 -12.49 27.94
CA LYS A 518 17.09 -11.30 27.17
C LYS A 518 15.94 -10.33 26.87
N ALA A 519 14.71 -10.82 26.99
CA ALA A 519 13.53 -10.05 26.62
C ALA A 519 13.14 -9.00 27.68
N THR A 520 12.45 -7.96 27.22
CA THR A 520 11.93 -6.87 28.03
C THR A 520 10.43 -6.69 27.84
N LEU A 521 9.69 -6.58 28.95
CA LEU A 521 8.33 -6.03 28.98
C LEU A 521 8.40 -4.58 29.46
N ASN A 522 7.85 -3.66 28.68
CA ASN A 522 7.85 -2.22 28.96
C ASN A 522 6.40 -1.70 29.13
N LEU A 523 6.12 -1.17 30.32
CA LEU A 523 4.80 -0.72 30.78
C LEU A 523 4.89 0.74 31.25
N ALA A 524 3.80 1.50 31.17
CA ALA A 524 3.57 2.70 31.97
C ALA A 524 2.88 2.36 33.31
N ALA A 525 2.79 3.32 34.24
CA ALA A 525 2.26 3.10 35.59
C ALA A 525 0.83 2.48 35.65
N ASN A 526 0.01 2.76 34.64
CA ASN A 526 -1.38 2.31 34.56
C ASN A 526 -1.59 1.18 33.54
N ASP A 527 -0.52 0.67 32.95
CA ASP A 527 -0.60 -0.41 31.97
C ASP A 527 -0.73 -1.76 32.69
N HIS A 528 -1.49 -2.66 32.07
CA HIS A 528 -1.78 -3.97 32.61
C HIS A 528 -1.78 -5.04 31.50
N VAL A 529 -1.09 -6.15 31.75
CA VAL A 529 -1.12 -7.33 30.88
C VAL A 529 -2.02 -8.39 31.51
N ALA A 530 -3.16 -8.67 30.88
CA ALA A 530 -4.10 -9.70 31.30
C ALA A 530 -3.84 -11.01 30.53
N VAL A 531 -3.21 -11.99 31.18
CA VAL A 531 -2.92 -13.30 30.58
C VAL A 531 -4.02 -14.28 30.97
N ALA A 532 -4.73 -14.83 29.98
CA ALA A 532 -5.78 -15.81 30.22
C ALA A 532 -5.21 -17.21 30.51
N GLY A 533 -3.99 -17.51 30.06
CA GLY A 533 -3.26 -18.73 30.35
C GLY A 533 -2.29 -18.63 31.53
N SER A 534 -1.19 -19.35 31.41
CA SER A 534 -0.06 -19.29 32.35
C SER A 534 0.98 -18.26 31.93
N ALA A 535 1.72 -17.72 32.91
CA ALA A 535 2.81 -16.79 32.69
C ALA A 535 4.17 -17.40 33.11
N LYS A 536 5.14 -17.47 32.19
CA LYS A 536 6.54 -17.77 32.50
C LYS A 536 7.33 -16.47 32.51
N LEU A 537 7.75 -16.02 33.69
CA LEU A 537 8.40 -14.73 33.91
C LEU A 537 9.91 -14.90 34.02
N ASN A 538 10.66 -14.09 33.27
CA ASN A 538 12.12 -13.98 33.32
C ASN A 538 12.53 -12.59 32.79
N GLY A 539 13.83 -12.32 32.62
CA GLY A 539 14.32 -11.14 31.91
C GLY A 539 13.94 -9.83 32.59
N LYS A 540 13.71 -8.79 31.79
CA LYS A 540 13.55 -7.41 32.29
C LYS A 540 12.09 -6.97 32.28
N LEU A 541 11.68 -6.28 33.34
CA LEU A 541 10.49 -5.44 33.39
C LEU A 541 10.91 -3.98 33.50
N VAL A 542 10.33 -3.12 32.66
CA VAL A 542 10.54 -1.67 32.69
C VAL A 542 9.21 -0.97 32.96
N ILE A 543 9.21 -0.09 33.96
CA ILE A 543 8.15 0.90 34.17
C ILE A 543 8.65 2.23 33.59
N SER A 544 8.26 2.54 32.36
CA SER A 544 8.71 3.73 31.62
C SER A 544 8.32 5.06 32.27
N SER A 545 7.24 5.07 33.04
CA SER A 545 6.84 6.20 33.87
C SER A 545 6.14 5.68 35.13
N ALA A 546 6.68 6.00 36.31
CA ALA A 546 6.07 5.68 37.60
C ALA A 546 5.05 6.75 38.07
N LYS A 547 4.82 7.80 37.27
CA LYS A 547 3.87 8.86 37.61
C LYS A 547 2.47 8.25 37.73
N GLY A 548 1.89 8.33 38.93
CA GLY A 548 0.57 7.77 39.22
C GLY A 548 0.57 6.30 39.64
N LEU A 549 1.74 5.65 39.75
CA LEU A 549 1.84 4.27 40.23
C LEU A 549 1.43 4.19 41.71
N LYS A 550 0.58 3.21 42.04
CA LYS A 550 0.05 3.00 43.39
C LYS A 550 0.50 1.64 43.93
N ALA A 551 0.65 1.55 45.25
CA ALA A 551 0.83 0.24 45.88
C ALA A 551 -0.42 -0.61 45.63
N GLY A 552 -0.22 -1.88 45.32
CA GLY A 552 -1.28 -2.80 44.90
C GLY A 552 -1.60 -2.78 43.39
N THR A 553 -0.98 -1.90 42.58
CA THR A 553 -1.16 -1.93 41.12
C THR A 553 -0.76 -3.30 40.58
N LYS A 554 -1.67 -3.95 39.86
CA LYS A 554 -1.43 -5.20 39.12
C LYS A 554 -0.81 -4.86 37.77
N LEU A 555 0.42 -5.31 37.53
CA LEU A 555 1.11 -5.11 36.26
C LEU A 555 0.81 -6.25 35.28
N VAL A 556 0.75 -7.47 35.81
CA VAL A 556 0.45 -8.69 35.03
C VAL A 556 -0.49 -9.56 35.85
N THR A 557 -1.58 -10.03 35.25
CA THR A 557 -2.45 -11.08 35.83
C THR A 557 -2.39 -12.35 34.99
N PHE A 558 -2.58 -13.49 35.62
CA PHE A 558 -2.50 -14.82 35.00
C PHE A 558 -3.29 -15.86 35.81
N LYS A 559 -3.57 -17.02 35.21
CA LYS A 559 -4.13 -18.17 35.95
C LYS A 559 -3.14 -18.78 36.93
N LYS A 560 -1.88 -18.91 36.48
CA LYS A 560 -0.74 -19.39 37.26
C LYS A 560 0.55 -18.83 36.67
N HIS A 561 1.62 -18.76 37.47
CA HIS A 561 2.93 -18.37 36.96
C HIS A 561 4.05 -19.30 37.39
N SER A 562 5.16 -19.20 36.66
CA SER A 562 6.47 -19.69 37.07
C SER A 562 7.51 -18.60 36.84
N GLY A 563 8.59 -18.63 37.63
CA GLY A 563 9.64 -17.62 37.56
C GLY A 563 9.24 -16.24 38.09
N LYS A 564 10.17 -15.30 37.94
CA LYS A 564 10.08 -13.88 38.33
C LYS A 564 10.88 -13.05 37.32
N PHE A 565 10.58 -11.76 37.19
CA PHE A 565 11.46 -10.87 36.42
C PHE A 565 12.83 -10.81 37.10
N ALA A 566 13.89 -11.05 36.33
CA ALA A 566 15.28 -11.04 36.81
C ALA A 566 15.76 -9.60 37.08
N HIS A 567 15.26 -8.64 36.30
CA HIS A 567 15.57 -7.23 36.45
C HIS A 567 14.30 -6.38 36.40
N VAL A 568 14.23 -5.38 37.27
CA VAL A 568 13.11 -4.43 37.33
C VAL A 568 13.69 -3.02 37.31
N GLN A 569 13.20 -2.19 36.40
CA GLN A 569 13.62 -0.79 36.25
C GLN A 569 12.40 0.13 36.33
N GLY A 570 12.60 1.33 36.89
CA GLY A 570 11.62 2.41 36.85
C GLY A 570 10.62 2.43 38.01
N LEU A 571 10.78 1.55 39.01
CA LEU A 571 10.03 1.66 40.27
C LEU A 571 10.55 2.82 41.13
N PRO A 572 9.69 3.50 41.91
CA PRO A 572 10.14 4.49 42.89
C PRO A 572 11.05 3.88 43.96
N LYS A 573 11.89 4.71 44.59
CA LYS A 573 12.78 4.25 45.66
C LYS A 573 12.00 3.58 46.80
N GLY A 574 12.43 2.39 47.22
CA GLY A 574 11.79 1.57 48.23
C GLY A 574 10.74 0.59 47.70
N TRP A 575 10.26 0.80 46.47
CA TRP A 575 9.20 -0.04 45.91
C TRP A 575 9.77 -1.29 45.24
N HIS A 576 9.03 -2.39 45.31
CA HIS A 576 9.41 -3.70 44.76
C HIS A 576 8.21 -4.46 44.20
N LEU A 577 8.47 -5.61 43.55
CA LEU A 577 7.42 -6.47 43.02
C LEU A 577 7.06 -7.59 44.01
N ALA A 578 5.77 -7.77 44.25
CA ALA A 578 5.22 -8.94 44.92
C ALA A 578 4.61 -9.91 43.90
N TYR A 579 4.87 -11.20 44.08
CA TYR A 579 4.40 -12.27 43.19
C TYR A 579 3.38 -13.12 43.93
N SER A 580 2.11 -12.97 43.56
CA SER A 580 1.02 -13.79 44.09
C SER A 580 0.71 -14.95 43.13
N LYS A 581 -0.18 -15.87 43.56
CA LYS A 581 -0.62 -16.99 42.71
C LYS A 581 -1.18 -16.56 41.34
N GLN A 582 -1.72 -15.35 41.24
CA GLN A 582 -2.47 -14.87 40.06
C GLN A 582 -2.06 -13.49 39.55
N ALA A 583 -1.06 -12.83 40.16
CA ALA A 583 -0.63 -11.50 39.74
C ALA A 583 0.80 -11.13 40.15
N VAL A 584 1.42 -10.28 39.34
CA VAL A 584 2.57 -9.43 39.72
C VAL A 584 2.05 -8.06 40.15
N LEU A 585 2.35 -7.70 41.39
CA LEU A 585 1.87 -6.48 42.06
C LEU A 585 3.05 -5.58 42.37
N VAL A 586 2.80 -4.28 42.41
CA VAL A 586 3.74 -3.30 42.96
C VAL A 586 3.46 -3.08 44.44
N VAL A 587 4.47 -3.13 45.29
CA VAL A 587 4.39 -2.91 46.74
C VAL A 587 5.48 -1.96 47.22
N LYS A 588 5.27 -1.36 48.39
CA LYS A 588 6.20 -0.44 49.04
C LYS A 588 7.08 -1.17 50.05
#